data_AF-A0A7C3CVN4-F1
#
_entry.id   AF-A0A7C3CVN4-F1
#
_cell.length_a   1.000
_cell.length_b   1.000
_cell.length_c   1.000
_cell.angle_alpha   90.00
_cell.angle_beta   90.00
_cell.angle_gamma   90.00
#
_symmetry.space_group_name_H-M   'P 1'
#
loop_
_entity.id
_entity.type
_entity.pdbx_description
1 polymer ?
#
loop_
_entity_poly.entity_id
_entity_poly.type
_entity_poly.pdbx_seq_one_letter_code
_entity_poly.pdbx_strand_id
1 'polypeptide(L)'
;MSNDRSDWAAILAGTIGILLLLLIPAKTLERMPDLCLIHRTTGRRCPGCGMTHALHAGLRGDWRAALRYNWRVLIVAPLLAGLYLRAVIRIVRSAR
;
A
#
# COMPACT_ATOMS: atom_id res chain seq x y z
N MET A 1 -7.48 -27.71 -0.60
CA MET A 1 -6.07 -27.67 -0.14
C MET A 1 -5.17 -26.68 -0.92
N SER A 2 -5.59 -26.08 -2.05
CA SER A 2 -4.81 -25.04 -2.76
C SER A 2 -4.87 -23.63 -2.14
N ASN A 3 -5.81 -23.38 -1.22
CA ASN A 3 -6.10 -22.04 -0.69
C ASN A 3 -5.20 -21.60 0.48
N ASP A 4 -4.59 -22.55 1.20
CA ASP A 4 -3.85 -22.25 2.44
C ASP A 4 -2.50 -21.57 2.13
N ARG A 5 -1.76 -22.08 1.13
CA ARG A 5 -0.48 -21.51 0.71
C ARG A 5 -0.60 -20.08 0.16
N SER A 6 -1.66 -19.80 -0.60
CA SER A 6 -1.92 -18.45 -1.14
C SER A 6 -2.33 -17.46 -0.07
N ASP A 7 -3.09 -17.89 0.94
CA ASP A 7 -3.52 -17.02 2.03
C ASP A 7 -2.32 -16.61 2.92
N TRP A 8 -1.41 -17.54 3.24
CA TRP A 8 -0.18 -17.22 3.96
C TRP A 8 0.73 -16.28 3.17
N ALA A 9 0.89 -16.51 1.86
CA ALA A 9 1.67 -15.64 1.00
C ALA A 9 1.11 -14.21 0.96
N ALA A 10 -0.22 -14.06 0.91
CA ALA A 10 -0.87 -12.75 0.93
C ALA A 10 -0.64 -11.99 2.25
N ILE A 11 -0.73 -12.68 3.40
CA ILE A 11 -0.46 -12.07 4.71
C ILE A 11 1.01 -11.66 4.82
N LEU A 12 1.94 -12.54 4.44
CA LEU A 12 3.37 -12.24 4.50
C LEU A 12 3.72 -11.04 3.61
N ALA A 13 3.24 -11.04 2.37
CA ALA A 13 3.44 -9.92 1.44
C ALA A 13 2.84 -8.61 1.98
N GLY A 14 1.61 -8.65 2.51
CA GLY A 14 0.94 -7.50 3.10
C GLY A 14 1.70 -6.94 4.32
N THR A 15 2.10 -7.82 5.24
CA THR A 15 2.87 -7.46 6.43
C THR A 15 4.20 -6.83 6.07
N ILE A 16 4.95 -7.46 5.17
CA ILE A 16 6.23 -6.94 4.68
C ILE A 16 6.04 -5.57 4.03
N GLY A 17 5.02 -5.41 3.18
CA GLY A 17 4.72 -4.12 2.54
C GLY A 17 4.43 -3.01 3.55
N ILE A 18 3.60 -3.29 4.57
CA ILE A 18 3.29 -2.33 5.64
C ILE A 18 4.55 -1.98 6.45
N LEU A 19 5.33 -2.99 6.85
CA LEU A 19 6.57 -2.78 7.60
C LEU A 19 7.57 -1.94 6.80
N LEU A 20 7.75 -2.22 5.51
CA LEU A 20 8.61 -1.41 4.65
C LEU A 20 8.15 0.05 4.61
N LEU A 21 6.85 0.31 4.44
CA LEU A 21 6.32 1.67 4.46
C LEU A 21 6.52 2.38 5.81
N LEU A 22 6.43 1.65 6.93
CA LEU A 22 6.65 2.23 8.26
C LEU A 22 8.14 2.46 8.58
N LEU A 23 9.01 1.57 8.13
CA LEU A 23 10.45 1.61 8.41
C LEU A 23 11.19 2.61 7.52
N ILE A 24 10.75 2.81 6.27
CA ILE A 24 11.38 3.77 5.36
C ILE A 24 11.09 5.20 5.86
N PRO A 25 12.13 6.04 6.10
CA PRO A 25 11.94 7.44 6.50
C PRO A 25 11.23 8.26 5.42
N ALA A 26 10.34 9.17 5.81
CA ALA A 26 9.61 10.04 4.86
C ALA A 26 10.57 10.82 3.94
N LYS A 27 11.62 11.42 4.50
CA LYS A 27 12.64 12.15 3.74
C LYS A 27 13.34 11.31 2.68
N THR A 28 13.49 10.01 2.94
CA THR A 28 14.13 9.08 2.00
C THR A 28 13.18 8.79 0.84
N LEU A 29 11.92 8.48 1.16
CA LEU A 29 10.91 8.20 0.14
C LEU A 29 10.62 9.43 -0.72
N GLU A 30 10.52 10.63 -0.14
CA GLU A 30 10.29 11.89 -0.86
C GLU A 30 11.36 12.21 -1.91
N ARG A 31 12.61 11.78 -1.70
CA ARG A 31 13.70 11.97 -2.66
C ARG A 31 13.71 10.91 -3.75
N MET A 32 12.98 9.80 -3.56
CA MET A 32 12.88 8.79 -4.60
C MET A 32 12.05 9.35 -5.76
N PRO A 33 12.52 9.18 -6.99
CA PRO A 33 11.76 9.63 -8.14
C PRO A 33 10.56 8.69 -8.32
N ASP A 34 9.48 9.19 -8.92
CA ASP A 34 8.33 8.34 -9.19
C ASP A 34 8.71 7.21 -10.15
N LEU A 35 8.17 6.01 -9.91
CA LEU A 35 8.41 4.82 -10.73
C LEU A 35 7.39 4.70 -11.88
N CYS A 36 6.52 5.70 -12.07
CA CYS A 36 5.43 5.61 -13.03
C CYS A 36 5.95 5.90 -14.44
N LEU A 37 5.96 4.87 -15.29
CA LEU A 37 6.41 5.03 -16.68
C LEU A 37 5.58 6.09 -17.42
N ILE A 38 4.26 6.12 -17.21
CA ILE A 38 3.36 7.10 -17.87
C ILE A 38 3.73 8.53 -17.48
N HIS A 39 3.93 8.81 -16.20
CA HIS A 39 4.30 10.16 -15.75
C HIS A 39 5.67 10.56 -16.30
N ARG A 40 6.64 9.65 -16.32
CA ARG A 40 7.98 9.92 -16.85
C ARG A 40 8.03 10.14 -18.35
N THR A 41 7.23 9.41 -19.13
CA THR A 41 7.25 9.50 -20.60
C THR A 41 6.31 10.57 -21.13
N THR A 42 5.16 10.78 -20.50
CA THR A 42 4.12 11.70 -20.99
C THR A 42 3.99 12.99 -20.16
N GLY A 43 4.62 13.06 -18.99
CA GLY A 43 4.42 14.15 -18.02
C GLY A 43 3.05 14.13 -17.31
N ARG A 44 2.15 13.20 -17.67
CA ARG A 44 0.79 13.14 -17.11
C ARG A 44 0.72 12.16 -15.95
N ARG A 45 0.11 12.60 -14.84
CA ARG A 45 -0.15 11.74 -13.68
C ARG A 45 -1.31 10.79 -13.98
N CYS A 46 -1.02 9.49 -14.04
CA CYS A 46 -2.03 8.44 -14.13
C CYS A 46 -2.73 8.26 -12.76
N PRO A 47 -3.88 7.56 -12.68
CA PRO A 47 -4.61 7.42 -11.42
C PRO A 47 -3.83 6.68 -10.32
N GLY A 48 -2.82 5.87 -10.67
CA GLY A 48 -1.95 5.19 -9.70
C GLY A 48 -0.68 5.96 -9.33
N CYS A 49 -0.37 7.07 -10.01
CA CYS A 49 0.86 7.81 -9.79
C CYS A 49 0.91 8.34 -8.34
N GLY A 50 2.02 8.12 -7.63
CA GLY A 50 2.19 8.57 -6.24
C GLY A 50 1.46 7.73 -5.18
N MET A 51 0.82 6.60 -5.52
CA MET A 51 0.08 5.78 -4.55
C MET A 51 0.94 5.29 -3.38
N THR A 52 2.18 4.86 -3.64
CA THR A 52 3.11 4.42 -2.60
C THR A 52 3.44 5.53 -1.60
N HIS A 53 3.69 6.75 -2.09
CA HIS A 53 3.92 7.92 -1.22
C HIS A 53 2.65 8.31 -0.46
N ALA A 54 1.48 8.18 -1.09
CA ALA A 54 0.21 8.46 -0.43
C ALA A 54 -0.06 7.48 0.72
N LEU A 55 0.15 6.17 0.50
CA LEU A 55 0.03 5.14 1.52
C LEU A 55 1.06 5.34 2.64
N HIS A 56 2.31 5.65 2.29
CA HIS A 56 3.37 5.96 3.26
C HIS A 56 3.00 7.12 4.19
N ALA A 57 2.60 8.26 3.60
CA ALA A 57 2.18 9.44 4.35
C ALA A 57 0.93 9.17 5.21
N GLY A 58 -0.05 8.45 4.64
CA GLY A 58 -1.27 8.05 5.36
C GLY A 58 -0.99 7.15 6.55
N LEU A 59 -0.11 6.16 6.41
CA LEU A 59 0.32 5.27 7.50
C LEU A 59 1.06 6.01 8.62
N ARG A 60 1.71 7.14 8.30
CA ARG A 60 2.36 8.03 9.29
C ARG A 60 1.42 9.09 9.87
N GLY A 61 0.17 9.15 9.43
CA GLY A 61 -0.83 10.11 9.89
C GLY A 61 -0.80 11.49 9.19
N ASP A 62 0.08 11.70 8.21
CA ASP A 62 0.08 12.94 7.41
C ASP A 62 -0.90 12.82 6.22
N TRP A 63 -2.18 12.96 6.54
CA TRP A 63 -3.25 12.89 5.54
C TRP A 63 -3.21 14.02 4.53
N ARG A 64 -2.68 15.19 4.89
CA ARG A 64 -2.53 16.31 3.94
C ARG A 64 -1.51 15.93 2.87
N ALA A 65 -0.36 15.38 3.26
CA ALA A 65 0.61 14.87 2.30
C ALA A 65 0.05 13.69 1.49
N ALA A 66 -0.64 12.76 2.15
CA ALA A 66 -1.23 11.60 1.48
C ALA A 66 -2.16 12.01 0.32
N LEU A 67 -3.06 12.96 0.57
CA LEU A 67 -3.99 13.47 -0.44
C LEU A 67 -3.30 14.26 -1.56
N ARG A 68 -2.23 15.00 -1.24
CA ARG A 68 -1.41 15.69 -2.25
C ARG A 68 -0.70 14.72 -3.19
N TYR A 69 -0.22 13.59 -2.68
CA TYR A 69 0.41 12.55 -3.50
C TYR A 69 -0.61 11.85 -4.38
N ASN A 70 -1.69 11.35 -3.79
CA ASN A 70 -2.78 10.71 -4.53
C ASN A 70 -4.07 10.68 -3.68
N TRP A 71 -5.06 11.49 -4.04
CA TRP A 71 -6.34 11.56 -3.32
C TRP A 71 -7.10 10.23 -3.28
N ARG A 72 -6.87 9.33 -4.26
CA ARG A 72 -7.51 8.00 -4.31
C ARG A 72 -7.06 7.09 -3.18
N VAL A 73 -6.05 7.48 -2.40
CA VAL A 73 -5.66 6.81 -1.15
C VAL A 73 -6.86 6.64 -0.20
N LEU A 74 -7.84 7.54 -0.23
CA LEU A 74 -9.08 7.44 0.55
C LEU A 74 -9.91 6.20 0.21
N ILE A 75 -9.78 5.67 -1.02
CA ILE A 75 -10.48 4.47 -1.47
C ILE A 75 -9.55 3.26 -1.39
N VAL A 76 -8.30 3.43 -1.83
CA VAL A 76 -7.33 2.33 -1.91
C VAL A 76 -6.89 1.86 -0.54
N ALA A 77 -6.63 2.76 0.41
CA ALA A 77 -6.21 2.37 1.76
C ALA A 77 -7.24 1.51 2.50
N PRO A 78 -8.54 1.89 2.61
CA PRO A 78 -9.53 1.04 3.27
C PRO A 78 -9.80 -0.26 2.50
N LEU A 79 -9.72 -0.25 1.17
CA LEU A 79 -9.84 -1.47 0.37
C LEU A 79 -8.71 -2.46 0.71
N LEU A 80 -7.45 -2.00 0.69
CA LEU A 80 -6.29 -2.83 1.04
C LEU A 80 -6.37 -3.32 2.48
N ALA A 81 -6.76 -2.46 3.42
CA ALA A 81 -6.96 -2.83 4.81
C ALA A 81 -8.04 -3.91 4.98
N GLY A 82 -9.18 -3.77 4.28
CA GLY A 82 -10.26 -4.74 4.31
C GLY A 82 -9.87 -6.09 3.69
N LEU A 83 -9.12 -6.08 2.57
CA LEU A 83 -8.61 -7.29 1.95
C LEU A 83 -7.60 -8.01 2.85
N TYR A 84 -6.69 -7.26 3.47
CA TYR A 84 -5.73 -7.79 4.43
C TYR A 84 -6.42 -8.39 5.65
N LEU A 85 -7.37 -7.67 6.26
CA LEU A 85 -8.14 -8.15 7.40
C LEU A 85 -8.94 -9.42 7.04
N ARG A 86 -9.55 -9.46 5.86
CA ARG A 86 -10.26 -10.65 5.38
C ARG A 86 -9.33 -11.85 5.19
N ALA A 87 -8.08 -11.63 4.76
CA ALA A 87 -7.07 -12.69 4.67
C ALA A 87 -6.69 -13.20 6.07
N VAL A 88 -6.43 -12.29 7.01
CA VAL A 88 -6.13 -12.62 8.42
C VAL A 88 -7.27 -13.42 9.06
N ILE A 89 -8.52 -12.95 8.94
CA ILE A 89 -9.69 -13.63 9.51
C ILE A 89 -9.86 -15.04 8.92
N ARG A 90 -9.61 -15.21 7.62
CA ARG A 90 -9.71 -16.53 6.97
C ARG A 90 -8.71 -17.53 7.56
N ILE A 91 -7.46 -17.10 7.76
CA ILE A 91 -6.42 -17.96 8.36
C ILE A 91 -6.72 -18.28 9.83
N VAL A 92 -7.14 -17.28 10.60
CA VAL A 92 -7.47 -17.51 12.02
C VAL A 92 -8.65 -18.47 12.16
N ARG A 93 -9.61 -18.43 11.24
CA ARG A 93 -10.76 -19.36 11.21
C ARG A 93 -10.41 -20.74 10.68
N SER A 94 -9.42 -20.89 9.78
CA SER A 94 -9.00 -22.20 9.28
C SER A 94 -8.09 -22.95 10.26
N ALA A 95 -7.41 -22.22 11.16
CA ALA A 95 -6.57 -22.78 12.21
C ALA A 95 -7.35 -23.21 13.47
N ARG A 96 -8.67 -22.98 13.53
CA ARG A 96 -9.57 -23.36 14.62
C ARG A 96 -10.45 -24.52 14.20
#